data_AF-A0A2N6NPX2-F1
#
_entry.id   AF-A0A2N6NPX2-F1
#
_cell.length_a   1.000
_cell.length_b   1.000
_cell.length_c   1.000
_cell.angle_alpha   90.00
_cell.angle_beta   90.00
_cell.angle_gamma   90.00
#
_symmetry.space_group_name_H-M   'P 1'
#
loop_
_entity.id
_entity.type
_entity.pdbx_description
1 polymer ?
#
loop_
_entity_poly.entity_id
_entity_poly.type
_entity_poly.pdbx_seq_one_letter_code
_entity_poly.pdbx_strand_id
1 'polypeptide(L)'
;MSLSINFPLGNLNDATITVEELLSQLPRRSIQRVFISYFMETIGKTYHIVDEAAYERELRAFWMPGSVTPEDWLGVHFVILSLGCQVYNHHAFRTGQDIYEALPVRLLRGAELCLKRTPFLFHASLNIIKMLSLMVIAKQGLTGLIARLATSMGLHTDVPVSDEPTPYEEKMKRRVWTLAVYMEMKQSLVCGMPLLLRSSDMAALL
;
A
#
# COMPACT_ATOMS: atom_id res chain seq x y z
N MET A 1 26.05 -24.99 -6.67
CA MET A 1 25.40 -23.98 -5.81
C MET A 1 24.19 -23.47 -6.57
N SER A 2 23.02 -24.07 -6.35
CA SER A 2 21.77 -23.67 -7.02
C SER A 2 21.25 -22.41 -6.36
N LEU A 3 21.33 -21.28 -7.07
CA LEU A 3 20.67 -20.04 -6.70
C LEU A 3 19.17 -20.32 -6.53
N SER A 4 18.61 -19.95 -5.38
CA SER A 4 17.20 -20.17 -5.08
C SER A 4 16.34 -19.30 -6.00
N ILE A 5 15.24 -19.89 -6.47
CA ILE A 5 14.30 -19.33 -7.44
C ILE A 5 13.59 -18.04 -6.96
N ASN A 6 13.76 -17.64 -5.69
CA ASN A 6 12.98 -16.59 -5.02
C ASN A 6 13.77 -15.32 -4.63
N PHE A 7 14.90 -15.05 -5.25
CA PHE A 7 15.61 -13.77 -5.06
C PHE A 7 14.82 -12.62 -5.73
N PRO A 8 14.49 -11.49 -5.06
CA PRO A 8 15.08 -10.90 -3.86
C PRO A 8 14.16 -10.83 -2.61
N LEU A 9 13.06 -11.60 -2.52
CA LEU A 9 11.97 -11.34 -1.55
C LEU A 9 11.91 -12.24 -0.29
N GLY A 10 12.92 -13.09 -0.02
CA GLY A 10 13.07 -13.62 1.33
C GLY A 10 13.80 -14.95 1.48
N ASN A 11 14.42 -15.11 2.64
CA ASN A 11 15.10 -16.32 3.11
C ASN A 11 14.07 -17.42 3.45
N LEU A 12 14.31 -18.66 3.05
CA LEU A 12 13.39 -19.81 3.24
C LEU A 12 13.30 -20.34 4.69
N ASN A 13 13.85 -19.62 5.67
CA ASN A 13 13.81 -20.02 7.09
C ASN A 13 12.60 -19.47 7.86
N ASP A 14 11.72 -18.68 7.22
CA ASP A 14 10.41 -18.40 7.80
C ASP A 14 9.60 -19.70 7.71
N ALA A 15 9.23 -20.26 8.87
CA ALA A 15 8.39 -21.44 9.00
C ALA A 15 7.25 -21.42 7.97
N THR A 16 6.94 -22.57 7.37
CA THR A 16 5.86 -22.72 6.39
C THR A 16 4.52 -22.35 7.03
N ILE A 17 4.16 -21.07 6.99
CA ILE A 17 2.89 -20.55 7.51
C ILE A 17 1.76 -21.23 6.73
N THR A 18 0.83 -21.83 7.45
CA THR A 18 -0.29 -22.59 6.88
C THR A 18 -1.40 -21.65 6.40
N VAL A 19 -2.29 -22.14 5.53
CA VAL A 19 -3.43 -21.34 5.06
C VAL A 19 -4.38 -21.05 6.22
N GLU A 20 -4.50 -22.00 7.16
CA GLU A 20 -5.27 -21.86 8.40
C GLU A 20 -4.74 -20.74 9.28
N GLU A 21 -3.41 -20.62 9.43
CA GLU A 21 -2.78 -19.53 10.15
C GLU A 21 -3.04 -18.17 9.48
N LEU A 22 -3.03 -18.11 8.15
CA LEU A 22 -3.40 -16.90 7.41
C LEU A 22 -4.87 -16.54 7.66
N LEU A 23 -5.79 -17.50 7.52
CA LEU A 23 -7.22 -17.28 7.77
C LEU A 23 -7.51 -16.79 9.20
N SER A 24 -6.72 -17.25 10.19
CA SER A 24 -6.85 -16.80 11.57
C SER A 24 -6.51 -15.32 11.78
N GLN A 25 -5.74 -14.71 10.87
CA GLN A 25 -5.37 -13.30 10.93
C GLN A 25 -6.48 -12.37 10.42
N LEU A 26 -7.47 -12.90 9.71
CA LEU A 26 -8.55 -12.09 9.15
C LEU A 26 -9.45 -11.53 10.27
N PRO A 27 -9.84 -10.24 10.20
CA PRO A 27 -10.75 -9.66 11.17
C PRO A 27 -12.16 -10.26 11.04
N ARG A 28 -13.06 -9.97 11.98
CA ARG A 28 -14.45 -10.43 11.93
C ARG A 28 -15.12 -10.04 10.61
N ARG A 29 -16.01 -10.89 10.08
CA ARG A 29 -16.72 -10.64 8.80
C ARG A 29 -17.41 -9.28 8.74
N SER A 30 -17.97 -8.80 9.85
CA SER A 30 -18.58 -7.45 9.93
C SER A 30 -17.56 -6.34 9.64
N ILE A 31 -16.36 -6.43 10.20
CA ILE A 31 -15.27 -5.48 9.99
C ILE A 31 -14.73 -5.59 8.55
N GLN A 32 -14.60 -6.82 8.03
CA GLN A 32 -14.20 -7.04 6.64
C GLN A 32 -15.12 -6.31 5.67
N ARG A 33 -16.45 -6.40 5.87
CA ARG A 33 -17.44 -5.70 5.02
C ARG A 33 -17.26 -4.18 5.02
N VAL A 34 -16.96 -3.59 6.18
CA VAL A 34 -16.69 -2.15 6.31
C VAL A 34 -15.43 -1.79 5.51
N PHE A 35 -14.32 -2.52 5.67
CA PHE A 35 -13.11 -2.21 4.91
C PHE A 35 -13.30 -2.40 3.42
N ILE A 36 -14.04 -3.44 3.00
CA ILE A 36 -14.37 -3.67 1.59
C ILE A 36 -15.18 -2.49 1.03
N SER A 37 -16.17 -1.96 1.75
CA SER A 37 -16.94 -0.80 1.26
C SER A 37 -16.05 0.44 1.11
N TYR A 38 -15.22 0.77 2.09
CA TYR A 38 -14.26 1.87 1.99
C TYR A 38 -13.27 1.70 0.84
N PHE A 39 -12.80 0.48 0.61
CA PHE A 39 -11.94 0.16 -0.53
C PHE A 39 -12.67 0.41 -1.85
N MET A 40 -13.86 -0.18 -2.05
CA MET A 40 -14.61 -0.07 -3.30
C MET A 40 -14.99 1.38 -3.60
N GLU A 41 -15.44 2.13 -2.60
CA GLU A 41 -15.86 3.52 -2.76
C GLU A 41 -14.70 4.49 -3.06
N THR A 42 -13.47 4.11 -2.74
CA THR A 42 -12.30 4.99 -2.90
C THR A 42 -11.34 4.44 -3.95
N ILE A 43 -10.59 3.40 -3.59
CA ILE A 43 -9.51 2.84 -4.40
C ILE A 43 -10.06 2.02 -5.56
N GLY A 44 -11.13 1.26 -5.34
CA GLY A 44 -11.84 0.49 -6.37
C GLY A 44 -12.33 1.38 -7.51
N LYS A 45 -13.01 2.50 -7.18
CA LYS A 45 -13.42 3.51 -8.16
C LYS A 45 -12.27 4.26 -8.83
N THR A 46 -11.12 4.40 -8.17
CA THR A 46 -9.99 5.17 -8.72
C THR A 46 -9.19 4.35 -9.73
N TYR A 47 -8.90 3.09 -9.42
CA TYR A 47 -7.97 2.28 -10.21
C TYR A 47 -8.65 1.21 -11.07
N HIS A 48 -9.91 0.84 -10.78
CA HIS A 48 -10.68 -0.17 -11.52
C HIS A 48 -9.96 -1.53 -11.69
N ILE A 49 -8.98 -1.84 -10.83
CA ILE A 49 -8.20 -3.10 -10.85
C ILE A 49 -9.06 -4.30 -10.45
N VAL A 50 -10.05 -4.06 -9.58
CA VAL A 50 -10.95 -5.08 -9.04
C VAL A 50 -12.35 -4.83 -9.59
N ASP A 51 -12.89 -5.82 -10.30
CA ASP A 51 -14.30 -5.83 -10.69
C ASP A 51 -15.16 -6.15 -9.46
N GLU A 52 -16.06 -5.23 -9.11
CA GLU A 52 -16.87 -5.30 -7.89
C GLU A 52 -17.81 -6.51 -7.92
N ALA A 53 -18.51 -6.74 -9.03
CA ALA A 53 -19.48 -7.82 -9.16
C ALA A 53 -18.81 -9.21 -9.15
N ALA A 54 -17.62 -9.35 -9.74
CA ALA A 54 -16.82 -10.56 -9.68
C ALA A 54 -16.30 -10.80 -8.26
N TYR A 55 -15.72 -9.77 -7.63
CA TYR A 55 -15.18 -9.87 -6.27
C TYR A 55 -16.25 -10.25 -5.26
N GLU A 56 -17.46 -9.68 -5.35
CA GLU A 56 -18.56 -10.06 -4.48
C GLU A 56 -18.97 -11.54 -4.63
N ARG A 57 -18.97 -12.07 -5.85
CA ARG A 57 -19.28 -13.49 -6.08
C ARG A 57 -18.23 -14.39 -5.44
N GLU A 58 -16.96 -14.05 -5.62
CA GLU A 58 -15.84 -14.77 -5.03
C GLU A 58 -15.86 -14.68 -3.49
N LEU A 59 -16.18 -13.51 -2.93
CA LEU A 59 -16.33 -13.29 -1.50
C LEU A 59 -17.47 -14.11 -0.90
N ARG A 60 -18.62 -14.19 -1.60
CA ARG A 60 -19.73 -15.05 -1.19
C ARG A 60 -19.31 -16.51 -1.16
N ALA A 61 -18.61 -16.97 -2.19
CA ALA A 61 -18.09 -18.33 -2.25
C ALA A 61 -17.12 -18.62 -1.08
N PHE A 62 -16.18 -17.71 -0.83
CA PHE A 62 -15.24 -17.80 0.28
C PHE A 62 -15.92 -17.93 1.66
N TRP A 63 -17.07 -17.27 1.85
CA TRP A 63 -17.80 -17.35 3.12
C TRP A 63 -18.67 -18.59 3.27
N MET A 64 -18.87 -19.39 2.21
CA MET A 64 -19.60 -20.65 2.29
C MET A 64 -18.77 -21.73 3.03
N PRO A 65 -19.41 -22.54 3.90
CA PRO A 65 -18.73 -23.63 4.59
C PRO A 65 -18.21 -24.66 3.58
N GLY A 66 -16.94 -25.07 3.72
CA GLY A 66 -16.30 -26.07 2.85
C GLY A 66 -15.74 -25.53 1.53
N SER A 67 -15.75 -24.21 1.30
CA SER A 67 -15.12 -23.64 0.10
C SER A 67 -13.60 -23.79 0.14
N VAL A 68 -13.03 -24.34 -0.94
CA VAL A 68 -11.59 -24.29 -1.18
C VAL A 68 -11.22 -22.85 -1.51
N THR A 69 -10.33 -22.25 -0.71
CA THR A 69 -9.90 -20.87 -0.93
C THR A 69 -8.62 -20.88 -1.77
N PRO A 70 -8.63 -20.35 -3.01
CA PRO A 70 -7.40 -20.22 -3.78
C PRO A 70 -6.46 -19.19 -3.11
N GLU A 71 -5.21 -19.58 -2.90
CA GLU A 71 -4.21 -18.76 -2.19
C GLU A 71 -3.97 -17.41 -2.89
N ASP A 72 -3.96 -17.40 -4.23
CA ASP A 72 -3.83 -16.18 -5.04
C ASP A 72 -4.94 -15.17 -4.76
N TRP A 73 -6.18 -15.64 -4.62
CA TRP A 73 -7.33 -14.78 -4.32
C TRP A 73 -7.29 -14.30 -2.88
N LEU A 74 -6.89 -15.18 -1.95
CA LEU A 74 -6.73 -14.83 -0.54
C LEU A 74 -5.74 -13.67 -0.38
N GLY A 75 -4.63 -13.70 -1.12
CA GLY A 75 -3.67 -12.59 -1.15
C GLY A 75 -4.30 -11.29 -1.63
N VAL A 76 -5.09 -11.31 -2.72
CA VAL A 76 -5.86 -10.12 -3.18
C VAL A 76 -6.80 -9.62 -2.09
N HIS A 77 -7.53 -10.51 -1.43
CA HIS A 77 -8.45 -10.19 -0.35
C HIS A 77 -7.73 -9.49 0.82
N PHE A 78 -6.56 -9.99 1.24
CA PHE A 78 -5.74 -9.34 2.26
C PHE A 78 -5.34 -7.91 1.91
N VAL A 79 -4.94 -7.66 0.66
CA VAL A 79 -4.55 -6.31 0.22
C VAL A 79 -5.76 -5.37 0.19
N ILE A 80 -6.92 -5.85 -0.30
CA ILE A 80 -8.18 -5.08 -0.29
C ILE A 80 -8.55 -4.67 1.14
N LEU A 81 -8.47 -5.60 2.10
CA LEU A 81 -8.74 -5.30 3.50
C LEU A 81 -7.73 -4.32 4.09
N SER A 82 -6.44 -4.48 3.78
CA SER A 82 -5.38 -3.57 4.25
C SER A 82 -5.64 -2.14 3.76
N LEU A 83 -5.88 -1.97 2.46
CA LEU A 83 -6.17 -0.69 1.84
C LEU A 83 -7.47 -0.06 2.33
N GLY A 84 -8.54 -0.85 2.44
CA GLY A 84 -9.81 -0.43 2.99
C GLY A 84 -9.69 0.03 4.45
N CYS A 85 -8.87 -0.66 5.24
CA CYS A 85 -8.57 -0.28 6.61
C CYS A 85 -7.78 1.05 6.70
N GLN A 86 -6.85 1.32 5.78
CA GLN A 86 -6.14 2.61 5.72
C GLN A 86 -7.10 3.77 5.41
N VAL A 87 -8.01 3.58 4.45
CA VAL A 87 -9.03 4.58 4.11
C VAL A 87 -9.97 4.81 5.30
N TYR A 88 -10.44 3.74 5.94
CA TYR A 88 -11.24 3.82 7.16
C TYR A 88 -10.50 4.60 8.25
N ASN A 89 -9.23 4.28 8.52
CA ASN A 89 -8.44 4.97 9.54
C ASN A 89 -8.29 6.47 9.24
N HIS A 90 -8.12 6.84 7.97
CA HIS A 90 -8.06 8.24 7.57
C HIS A 90 -9.38 8.98 7.85
N HIS A 91 -10.52 8.34 7.57
CA HIS A 91 -11.84 8.89 7.88
C HIS A 91 -12.10 8.94 9.40
N ALA A 92 -11.76 7.88 10.12
CA ALA A 92 -11.91 7.75 11.57
C ALA A 92 -11.09 8.80 12.31
N PHE A 93 -9.85 9.06 11.88
CA PHE A 93 -8.99 10.11 12.42
C PHE A 93 -9.64 11.50 12.34
N ARG A 94 -10.33 11.82 11.24
CA ARG A 94 -11.03 13.11 11.08
C ARG A 94 -12.31 13.23 11.91
N THR A 95 -12.92 12.10 12.24
CA THR A 95 -14.22 12.02 12.92
C THR A 95 -14.07 11.74 14.42
N GLY A 96 -12.84 11.46 14.90
CA GLY A 96 -12.55 11.08 16.29
C GLY A 96 -13.03 9.68 16.66
N GLN A 97 -13.12 8.78 15.68
CA GLN A 97 -13.49 7.36 15.89
C GLN A 97 -12.24 6.52 16.17
N ASP A 98 -12.44 5.32 16.73
CA ASP A 98 -11.36 4.37 16.98
C ASP A 98 -10.68 3.92 15.68
N ILE A 99 -9.35 3.93 15.69
CA ILE A 99 -8.48 3.55 14.57
C ILE A 99 -7.87 2.17 14.77
N TYR A 100 -7.60 1.47 13.67
CA TYR A 100 -6.89 0.20 13.67
C TYR A 100 -5.44 0.38 13.21
N GLU A 101 -4.56 0.83 14.10
CA GLU A 101 -3.19 1.26 13.72
C GLU A 101 -2.33 0.11 13.15
N ALA A 102 -2.23 -1.02 13.86
CA ALA A 102 -1.38 -2.13 13.44
C ALA A 102 -2.01 -3.09 12.41
N LEU A 103 -3.32 -2.98 12.17
CA LEU A 103 -4.06 -3.95 11.36
C LEU A 103 -3.71 -3.88 9.85
N PRO A 104 -3.62 -2.70 9.20
CA PRO A 104 -3.23 -2.62 7.79
C PRO A 104 -1.89 -3.28 7.49
N VAL A 105 -0.90 -3.05 8.36
CA VAL A 105 0.46 -3.61 8.21
C VAL A 105 0.43 -5.13 8.33
N ARG A 106 -0.30 -5.67 9.31
CA ARG A 106 -0.48 -7.12 9.49
C ARG A 106 -1.19 -7.76 8.30
N LEU A 107 -2.24 -7.13 7.78
CA LEU A 107 -2.98 -7.61 6.60
C LEU A 107 -2.10 -7.60 5.35
N LEU A 108 -1.29 -6.55 5.16
CA LEU A 108 -0.35 -6.47 4.05
C LEU A 108 0.73 -7.56 4.15
N ARG A 109 1.19 -7.86 5.37
CA ARG A 109 2.10 -8.99 5.61
C ARG A 109 1.44 -10.34 5.28
N GLY A 110 0.16 -10.52 5.61
CA GLY A 110 -0.63 -11.68 5.19
C GLY A 110 -0.66 -11.85 3.67
N ALA A 111 -0.83 -10.75 2.92
CA ALA A 111 -0.73 -10.78 1.46
C ALA A 111 0.68 -11.16 0.95
N GLU A 112 1.73 -10.60 1.55
CA GLU A 112 3.13 -10.97 1.22
C GLU A 112 3.39 -12.47 1.40
N LEU A 113 2.81 -13.07 2.45
CA LEU A 113 2.92 -14.50 2.72
C LEU A 113 2.13 -15.33 1.70
N CYS A 114 0.93 -14.90 1.31
CA CYS A 114 0.17 -15.54 0.23
C CYS A 114 0.98 -15.54 -1.07
N LEU A 115 1.56 -14.39 -1.43
CA LEU A 115 2.37 -14.26 -2.65
C LEU A 115 3.57 -15.21 -2.66
N LYS A 116 4.30 -15.34 -1.53
CA LYS A 116 5.46 -16.25 -1.41
C LYS A 116 5.11 -17.72 -1.63
N ARG A 117 3.86 -18.12 -1.39
CA ARG A 117 3.38 -19.49 -1.58
C ARG A 117 2.94 -19.77 -3.02
N THR A 118 2.63 -18.73 -3.78
CA THR A 118 2.26 -18.85 -5.19
C THR A 118 3.50 -18.92 -6.08
N PRO A 119 3.53 -19.74 -7.15
CA PRO A 119 4.62 -19.75 -8.14
C PRO A 119 4.52 -18.54 -9.08
N PHE A 120 4.45 -17.33 -8.54
CA PHE A 120 4.13 -16.10 -9.27
C PHE A 120 5.12 -15.76 -10.40
N LEU A 121 6.35 -16.28 -10.32
CA LEU A 121 7.38 -16.10 -11.35
C LEU A 121 7.22 -17.03 -12.55
N PHE A 122 6.45 -18.12 -12.42
CA PHE A 122 6.29 -19.13 -13.47
C PHE A 122 4.86 -19.23 -14.00
N HIS A 123 3.86 -18.95 -13.16
CA HIS A 123 2.45 -18.88 -13.54
C HIS A 123 1.84 -17.59 -12.97
N ALA A 124 1.79 -16.55 -13.80
CA ALA A 124 1.13 -15.30 -13.45
C ALA A 124 -0.39 -15.45 -13.61
N SER A 125 -1.11 -15.64 -12.50
CA SER A 125 -2.57 -15.56 -12.49
C SER A 125 -3.02 -14.09 -12.44
N LEU A 126 -4.23 -13.80 -12.92
CA LEU A 126 -4.79 -12.44 -12.82
C LEU A 126 -4.85 -11.94 -11.38
N ASN A 127 -5.05 -12.84 -10.41
CA ASN A 127 -5.11 -12.47 -8.99
C ASN A 127 -3.72 -12.08 -8.46
N ILE A 128 -2.65 -12.75 -8.90
CA ILE A 128 -1.28 -12.35 -8.56
C ILE A 128 -0.96 -10.95 -9.11
N ILE A 129 -1.36 -10.66 -10.35
CA ILE A 129 -1.16 -9.33 -10.94
C ILE A 129 -1.93 -8.28 -10.14
N LYS A 130 -3.22 -8.51 -9.85
CA LYS A 130 -4.04 -7.62 -9.01
C LYS A 130 -3.40 -7.39 -7.64
N MET A 131 -2.93 -8.45 -7.00
CA MET A 131 -2.30 -8.40 -5.69
C MET A 131 -1.05 -7.51 -5.74
N LEU A 132 -0.14 -7.76 -6.68
CA LEU A 132 1.08 -6.97 -6.84
C LEU A 132 0.76 -5.50 -7.11
N SER A 133 -0.15 -5.20 -8.04
CA SER A 133 -0.56 -3.82 -8.34
C SER A 133 -1.15 -3.11 -7.12
N LEU A 134 -2.03 -3.77 -6.37
CA LEU A 134 -2.61 -3.20 -5.15
C LEU A 134 -1.59 -3.09 -4.01
N MET A 135 -0.65 -4.02 -3.88
CA MET A 135 0.43 -3.95 -2.90
C MET A 135 1.37 -2.77 -3.15
N VAL A 136 1.65 -2.49 -4.42
CA VAL A 136 2.35 -1.27 -4.82
C VAL A 136 1.56 -0.09 -4.27
N ILE A 137 0.29 0.09 -4.66
CA ILE A 137 -0.58 1.19 -4.20
C ILE A 137 -0.59 1.32 -2.66
N ALA A 138 -0.69 0.21 -1.94
CA ALA A 138 -0.66 0.18 -0.47
C ALA A 138 0.64 0.72 0.13
N LYS A 139 1.78 0.50 -0.53
CA LYS A 139 3.07 1.06 -0.12
C LYS A 139 3.26 2.51 -0.59
N GLN A 140 2.56 2.95 -1.64
CA GLN A 140 2.71 4.30 -2.21
C GLN A 140 2.02 5.43 -1.45
N GLY A 141 0.99 5.13 -0.65
CA GLY A 141 0.28 6.15 0.14
C GLY A 141 1.21 6.94 1.08
N LEU A 142 2.26 6.31 1.59
CA LEU A 142 3.24 6.95 2.47
C LEU A 142 4.10 7.99 1.74
N THR A 143 4.53 7.71 0.52
CA THR A 143 5.38 8.60 -0.27
C THR A 143 4.62 9.85 -0.71
N GLY A 144 3.38 9.70 -1.16
CA GLY A 144 2.52 10.83 -1.53
C GLY A 144 2.11 11.70 -0.33
N LEU A 145 1.94 11.12 0.86
CA LEU A 145 1.67 11.87 2.08
C LEU A 145 2.90 12.69 2.51
N ILE A 146 4.11 12.13 2.43
CA ILE A 146 5.36 12.84 2.72
C ILE A 146 5.55 14.04 1.77
N ALA A 147 5.30 13.86 0.48
CA ALA A 147 5.34 14.93 -0.51
C ALA A 147 4.32 16.05 -0.23
N ARG A 148 3.07 15.69 0.09
CA ARG A 148 2.02 16.66 0.44
C ARG A 148 2.28 17.37 1.77
N LEU A 149 2.81 16.66 2.76
CA LEU A 149 3.26 17.24 4.04
C LEU A 149 4.41 18.22 3.81
N ALA A 150 5.41 17.82 3.03
CA ALA A 150 6.54 18.67 2.69
C ALA A 150 6.07 19.95 1.94
N THR A 151 5.16 19.81 0.99
CA THR A 151 4.55 20.94 0.28
C THR A 151 3.76 21.84 1.24
N SER A 152 2.96 21.25 2.14
CA SER A 152 2.13 22.00 3.10
C SER A 152 2.93 22.78 4.15
N MET A 153 4.13 22.32 4.51
CA MET A 153 5.05 23.02 5.42
C MET A 153 5.87 24.13 4.74
N GLY A 154 5.61 24.43 3.46
CA GLY A 154 6.38 25.45 2.72
C GLY A 154 7.84 25.06 2.50
N LEU A 155 8.15 23.75 2.50
CA LEU A 155 9.51 23.28 2.16
C LEU A 155 9.87 23.55 0.71
N HIS A 156 8.86 23.71 -0.14
CA HIS A 156 8.96 24.08 -1.56
C HIS A 156 9.22 25.58 -1.81
N THR A 157 9.09 26.41 -0.78
CA THR A 157 9.24 27.87 -0.89
C THR A 157 10.55 28.32 -0.23
N ASP A 158 11.21 29.33 -0.81
CA ASP A 158 12.42 29.97 -0.24
C ASP A 158 12.13 30.83 1.01
N VAL A 159 10.93 30.70 1.59
CA VAL A 159 10.52 31.43 2.79
C VAL A 159 11.27 30.88 4.01
N PRO A 160 11.97 31.71 4.80
CA PRO A 160 12.71 31.25 5.98
C PRO A 160 11.76 30.62 7.02
N VAL A 161 12.25 29.59 7.72
CA VAL A 161 11.46 28.78 8.68
C VAL A 161 11.21 29.52 10.01
N SER A 162 11.99 30.57 10.27
CA SER A 162 11.97 31.40 11.47
C SER A 162 12.29 32.84 11.08
N ASP A 163 11.92 33.82 11.92
CA ASP A 163 12.28 35.25 11.73
C ASP A 163 13.80 35.46 11.80
N GLU A 164 14.54 34.57 12.47
CA GLU A 164 16.01 34.48 12.48
C GLU A 164 16.46 33.07 12.04
N PRO A 165 16.50 32.77 10.74
CA PRO A 165 16.86 31.45 10.25
C PRO A 165 18.36 31.19 10.44
N THR A 166 18.72 30.10 11.10
CA THR A 166 20.12 29.69 11.11
C THR A 166 20.53 29.09 9.76
N PRO A 167 21.76 29.31 9.27
CA PRO A 167 22.24 28.72 8.02
C PRO A 167 22.14 27.19 7.98
N TYR A 168 22.14 26.54 9.15
CA TYR A 168 21.96 25.11 9.31
C TYR A 168 20.51 24.66 9.04
N GLU A 169 19.52 25.38 9.57
CA GLU A 169 18.10 25.07 9.41
C GLU A 169 17.66 25.18 7.95
N GLU A 170 18.09 26.22 7.23
CA GLU A 170 17.79 26.34 5.80
C GLU A 170 18.43 25.23 4.96
N LYS A 171 19.65 24.81 5.33
CA LYS A 171 20.33 23.68 4.68
C LYS A 171 19.60 22.37 4.92
N MET A 172 19.07 22.16 6.13
CA MET A 172 18.29 20.97 6.45
C MET A 172 16.92 20.99 5.75
N LYS A 173 16.25 22.15 5.72
CA LYS A 173 15.03 22.40 4.96
C LYS A 173 15.18 21.98 3.49
N ARG A 174 16.21 22.51 2.81
CA ARG A 174 16.52 22.17 1.41
C ARG A 174 16.78 20.68 1.23
N ARG A 175 17.55 20.04 2.11
CA ARG A 175 17.82 18.59 2.05
C ARG A 175 16.56 17.74 2.17
N VAL A 176 15.68 18.07 3.11
CA VAL A 176 14.42 17.35 3.32
C VAL A 176 13.48 17.51 2.12
N TRP A 177 13.42 18.72 1.53
CA TRP A 177 12.68 18.97 0.30
C TRP A 177 13.21 18.16 -0.89
N THR A 178 14.52 18.23 -1.15
CA THR A 178 15.16 17.46 -2.24
C THR A 178 14.91 15.95 -2.09
N LEU A 179 14.95 15.43 -0.86
CA LEU A 179 14.65 14.03 -0.60
C LEU A 179 13.18 13.68 -0.90
N ALA A 180 12.24 14.55 -0.52
CA ALA A 180 10.81 14.37 -0.83
C ALA A 180 10.56 14.35 -2.35
N VAL A 181 11.14 15.32 -3.08
CA VAL A 181 11.06 15.41 -4.55
C VAL A 181 11.67 14.18 -5.22
N TYR A 182 12.83 13.71 -4.77
CA TYR A 182 13.47 12.50 -5.30
C TYR A 182 12.61 11.25 -5.11
N MET A 183 12.01 11.11 -3.92
CA MET A 183 11.14 9.98 -3.60
C MET A 183 9.87 10.00 -4.45
N GLU A 184 9.28 11.18 -4.68
CA GLU A 184 8.11 11.35 -5.56
C GLU A 184 8.45 11.12 -7.04
N MET A 185 9.64 11.53 -7.49
CA MET A 185 10.11 11.29 -8.86
C MET A 185 10.33 9.81 -9.15
N LYS A 186 11.09 9.13 -8.27
CA LYS A 186 11.29 7.67 -8.35
C LYS A 186 9.95 6.95 -8.37
N GLN A 187 9.00 7.47 -7.60
CA GLN A 187 7.69 6.90 -7.46
C GLN A 187 6.82 7.06 -8.73
N SER A 188 6.85 8.23 -9.35
CA SER A 188 6.19 8.50 -10.63
C SER A 188 6.76 7.63 -11.76
N LEU A 189 8.09 7.45 -11.78
CA LEU A 189 8.81 6.61 -12.75
C LEU A 189 8.43 5.14 -12.66
N VAL A 190 8.35 4.58 -11.44
CA VAL A 190 7.99 3.18 -11.22
C VAL A 190 6.52 2.91 -11.56
N CYS A 191 5.64 3.90 -11.40
CA CYS A 191 4.20 3.72 -11.57
C CYS A 191 3.65 4.24 -12.91
N GLY A 192 4.49 4.85 -13.77
CA GLY A 192 4.04 5.45 -15.03
C GLY A 192 3.05 6.61 -14.85
N MET A 193 3.01 7.22 -13.67
CA MET A 193 2.11 8.33 -13.36
C MET A 193 2.75 9.65 -13.79
N PRO A 194 1.95 10.65 -14.22
CA PRO A 194 2.47 11.99 -14.48
C PRO A 194 2.94 12.65 -13.17
N LEU A 195 4.14 13.24 -13.20
CA LEU A 195 4.71 14.00 -12.09
C LEU A 195 3.83 15.23 -11.82
N LEU A 196 3.36 15.39 -10.58
CA LEU A 196 2.64 16.60 -10.14
C LEU A 196 3.59 17.63 -9.50
N LEU A 197 4.89 17.55 -9.82
CA LEU A 197 5.92 18.48 -9.38
C LEU A 197 5.98 19.68 -10.33
N ARG A 198 6.12 20.90 -9.80
CA ARG A 198 6.34 22.09 -10.64
C ARG A 198 7.77 22.07 -11.19
N SER A 199 7.98 22.74 -12.33
CA SER A 199 9.34 22.89 -12.90
C SER A 199 10.33 23.57 -11.94
N SER A 200 9.83 24.43 -11.03
CA SER A 200 10.61 25.02 -9.94
C SER A 200 11.11 24.01 -8.90
N ASP A 201 10.34 22.94 -8.66
CA ASP A 201 10.66 21.95 -7.63
C ASP A 201 11.75 21.00 -8.11
N MET A 202 11.83 20.79 -9.43
CA MET A 202 12.89 20.03 -10.08
C MET A 202 14.25 20.74 -10.03
N ALA A 203 14.27 22.06 -9.85
CA ALA A 203 15.52 22.82 -9.67
C ALA A 203 16.21 22.49 -8.34
N ALA A 204 15.50 21.94 -7.35
CA ALA A 204 16.08 21.49 -6.08
C ALA A 204 16.90 20.19 -6.19
N LEU A 205 16.92 19.55 -7.36
CA LEU A 205 17.72 18.35 -7.67
C LEU A 205 19.05 18.67 -8.39
N LEU A 206 19.23 19.92 -8.84
CA LEU A 206 20.43 20.44 -9.51
C LEU A 206 21.32 21.20 -8.52
#